data_AF-A0AAU9UFG4-F1
#
_entry.id   AF-A0AAU9UFG4-F1
#
_cell.length_a   1.000
_cell.length_b   1.000
_cell.length_c   1.000
_cell.angle_alpha   90.00
_cell.angle_beta   90.00
_cell.angle_gamma   90.00
#
_symmetry.space_group_name_H-M   'P 1'
#
loop_
_entity.id
_entity.type
_entity.pdbx_description
1 polymer ?
#
loop_
_entity_poly.entity_id
_entity_poly.type
_entity_poly.pdbx_seq_one_letter_code
_entity_poly.pdbx_strand_id
1 'polypeptide(L)'
;MRCHITFRNIAINRDEFVYRDSWGGIALMFAANQTSRTLMPNTTFRVLEPASFSLSADRRFLLLAHAPRKIHQYSYLARYTVYDTFTT
;
A
#
# COMPACT_ATOMS: atom_id res chain seq x y z
N MET A 1 -22.13 10.26 18.56
CA MET A 1 -21.63 10.70 17.24
C MET A 1 -20.20 11.20 17.39
N ARG A 2 -19.19 10.35 17.15
CA ARG A 2 -17.80 10.81 16.98
C ARG A 2 -16.99 9.68 16.35
N CYS A 3 -16.97 9.64 15.03
CA CYS A 3 -16.04 8.81 14.30
C CYS A 3 -14.73 9.59 14.21
N HIS A 4 -13.79 9.30 15.11
CA HIS A 4 -12.40 9.71 15.00
C HIS A 4 -11.62 8.46 14.60
N ILE A 5 -11.77 8.06 13.34
CA ILE A 5 -11.01 6.95 12.77
C ILE A 5 -9.97 7.59 11.85
N THR A 6 -8.83 7.94 12.43
CA THR A 6 -7.59 8.13 11.68
C THR A 6 -7.00 6.75 11.41
N PHE A 7 -7.66 5.97 10.56
CA PHE A 7 -7.02 4.83 9.91
C PHE A 7 -6.85 5.24 8.45
N ARG A 8 -5.62 5.62 8.07
CA ARG A 8 -5.20 5.60 6.66
C ARG A 8 -5.08 4.14 6.21
N ASN A 9 -6.17 3.39 6.30
CA ASN A 9 -6.35 2.15 5.58
C ASN A 9 -7.02 2.58 4.27
N ILE A 10 -6.31 2.49 3.14
CA ILE A 10 -6.96 2.65 1.84
C ILE A 10 -7.78 1.38 1.63
N ALA A 11 -9.08 1.43 1.94
CA ALA A 11 -9.97 0.32 1.67
C ALA A 11 -10.09 0.20 0.15
N ILE A 12 -9.53 -0.87 -0.41
CA ILE A 12 -9.58 -1.11 -1.86
C ILE A 12 -10.94 -1.74 -2.20
N ASN A 13 -11.48 -2.57 -1.28
CA ASN A 13 -12.82 -3.12 -1.31
C ASN A 13 -13.32 -3.43 0.12
N ARG A 14 -14.60 -3.74 0.32
CA ARG A 14 -15.16 -4.01 1.67
C ARG A 14 -14.50 -5.19 2.38
N ASP A 15 -14.06 -6.18 1.62
CA ASP A 15 -13.54 -7.44 2.13
C ASP A 15 -12.03 -7.60 1.93
N GLU A 16 -11.32 -6.52 1.56
CA GLU A 16 -9.90 -6.60 1.25
C GLU A 16 -9.16 -5.38 1.74
N PHE A 17 -8.04 -5.62 2.41
CA PHE A 17 -7.18 -4.55 2.89
C PHE A 17 -5.72 -4.91 2.76
N VAL A 18 -4.91 -3.91 2.40
CA VAL A 18 -3.45 -4.04 2.37
C VAL A 18 -2.89 -3.58 3.70
N TYR A 19 -1.97 -4.36 4.24
CA TYR A 19 -1.33 -4.09 5.51
C TYR A 19 0.18 -4.32 5.40
N ARG A 20 0.92 -3.77 6.37
CA ARG A 20 2.33 -4.08 6.54
C ARG A 20 2.45 -5.32 7.40
N ASP A 21 3.17 -6.30 6.88
CA ASP A 21 3.42 -7.55 7.57
C ASP A 21 4.43 -7.37 8.71
N SER A 22 4.47 -8.32 9.66
CA SER A 22 5.37 -8.26 10.82
C SER A 22 6.85 -8.22 10.43
N TRP A 23 7.20 -8.79 9.27
CA TRP A 23 8.56 -8.76 8.71
C TRP A 23 8.88 -7.47 7.94
N GLY A 24 7.95 -6.51 7.85
CA GLY A 24 8.15 -5.24 7.15
C GLY A 24 7.89 -5.29 5.64
N GLY A 25 7.27 -6.36 5.14
CA GLY A 25 6.77 -6.45 3.77
C GLY A 25 5.36 -5.85 3.61
N ILE A 26 4.85 -5.87 2.39
CA ILE A 26 3.46 -5.50 2.09
C ILE A 26 2.67 -6.76 1.75
N ALA A 27 1.55 -6.95 2.44
CA ALA A 27 0.65 -8.08 2.23
C ALA A 27 -0.80 -7.60 2.03
N LEU A 28 -1.55 -8.36 1.24
CA LEU A 28 -2.99 -8.18 1.03
C LEU A 28 -3.73 -9.23 1.83
N MET A 29 -4.69 -8.82 2.65
CA MET A 29 -5.59 -9.73 3.35
C MET A 29 -6.98 -9.71 2.72
N PHE A 30 -7.48 -10.88 2.37
CA PHE A 30 -8.86 -11.11 1.98
C PHE A 30 -9.66 -11.48 3.23
N ALA A 31 -10.49 -10.56 3.72
CA ALA A 31 -11.38 -10.79 4.86
C ALA A 31 -12.44 -11.86 4.56
N ALA A 32 -12.89 -11.97 3.30
CA ALA A 32 -13.87 -12.97 2.89
C ALA A 32 -13.41 -14.43 3.12
N ASN A 33 -12.13 -14.71 2.83
CA ASN A 33 -11.56 -16.06 2.90
C ASN A 33 -10.49 -16.21 4.00
N GLN A 34 -10.24 -15.16 4.79
CA GLN A 34 -9.15 -15.08 5.78
C GLN A 34 -7.78 -15.49 5.22
N THR A 35 -7.54 -15.19 3.94
CA THR A 35 -6.28 -15.52 3.26
C THR A 35 -5.43 -14.26 3.16
N SER A 36 -4.13 -14.41 3.42
CA SER A 36 -3.16 -13.37 3.17
C SER A 36 -2.30 -13.74 1.96
N ARG A 37 -2.00 -12.75 1.13
CA ARG A 37 -1.09 -12.87 -0.01
C ARG A 37 0.01 -11.83 0.14
N THR A 38 1.25 -12.29 0.15
CA THR A 38 2.41 -11.39 0.09
C THR A 38 2.45 -10.74 -1.29
N LEU A 39 2.40 -9.40 -1.33
CA LEU A 39 2.50 -8.63 -2.57
C LEU A 39 3.93 -8.20 -2.83
N MET A 40 4.66 -7.87 -1.76
CA MET A 40 6.01 -7.34 -1.84
C MET A 40 6.84 -7.84 -0.66
N PRO A 41 7.99 -8.50 -0.89
CA PRO A 41 8.86 -8.92 0.18
C PRO A 41 9.54 -7.72 0.85
N ASN A 42 9.99 -7.93 2.09
CA ASN A 42 10.66 -6.92 2.90
C ASN A 42 11.96 -6.39 2.26
N THR A 43 12.66 -7.22 1.49
CA THR A 43 13.88 -6.85 0.75
C THR A 43 13.61 -5.72 -0.23
N THR A 44 12.62 -5.90 -1.12
CA THR A 44 12.24 -4.89 -2.11
C THR A 44 11.66 -3.65 -1.44
N PHE A 45 10.88 -3.81 -0.37
CA PHE A 45 10.33 -2.66 0.38
C PHE A 45 11.45 -1.79 0.94
N ARG A 46 12.51 -2.40 1.46
CA ARG A 46 13.68 -1.71 2.02
C ARG A 46 14.59 -1.10 0.95
N VAL A 47 14.62 -1.65 -0.27
CA VAL A 47 15.33 -1.06 -1.41
C VAL A 47 14.59 0.15 -1.94
N LEU A 48 13.26 0.07 -2.02
CA LEU A 48 12.42 1.10 -2.62
C LEU A 48 12.02 2.21 -1.64
N GLU A 49 12.03 1.93 -0.33
CA GLU A 49 11.68 2.85 0.77
C GLU A 49 10.50 3.78 0.43
N PRO A 50 9.33 3.23 0.07
CA PRO A 50 8.18 4.03 -0.30
C PRO A 50 7.63 4.78 0.93
N ALA A 51 7.31 6.06 0.76
CA ALA A 51 6.67 6.86 1.80
C ALA A 51 5.17 6.55 1.94
N SER A 52 4.53 6.17 0.83
CA SER A 52 3.15 5.70 0.80
C SER A 52 2.94 4.71 -0.35
N PHE A 53 1.94 3.86 -0.22
CA PHE A 53 1.58 2.88 -1.24
C PHE A 53 0.07 2.87 -1.47
N SER A 54 -0.33 2.53 -2.70
CA SER A 54 -1.72 2.28 -3.09
C SER A 54 -1.78 1.04 -3.97
N LEU A 55 -2.81 0.21 -3.81
CA LEU A 55 -3.04 -0.91 -4.71
C LEU A 55 -4.04 -0.53 -5.80
N SER A 56 -3.79 -0.99 -7.01
CA SER A 56 -4.74 -0.88 -8.12
C SER A 56 -5.97 -1.76 -7.89
N ALA A 57 -7.11 -1.39 -8.49
CA ALA A 57 -8.39 -2.11 -8.35
C ALA A 57 -8.34 -3.55 -8.88
N ASP A 58 -7.45 -3.81 -9.86
CA ASP A 58 -7.19 -5.13 -10.42
C ASP A 58 -6.21 -5.97 -9.58
N ARG A 59 -5.65 -5.40 -8.50
CA ARG A 59 -4.70 -6.02 -7.55
C ARG A 59 -3.36 -6.46 -8.15
N ARG A 60 -3.11 -6.11 -9.41
CA ARG A 60 -1.87 -6.47 -10.14
C ARG A 60 -0.76 -5.46 -9.91
N PHE A 61 -1.14 -4.20 -9.81
CA PHE A 61 -0.18 -3.10 -9.69
C PHE A 61 -0.23 -2.46 -8.32
N LEU A 62 0.96 -2.25 -7.77
CA LEU A 62 1.18 -1.54 -6.53
C LEU A 62 1.91 -0.24 -6.84
N LEU A 63 1.23 0.87 -6.57
CA LEU A 63 1.75 2.21 -6.78
C LEU A 63 2.53 2.64 -5.54
N LEU A 64 3.83 2.82 -5.71
CA LEU A 64 4.76 3.22 -4.66
C LEU A 64 5.12 4.70 -4.85
N ALA A 65 4.89 5.52 -3.82
CA ALA A 65 5.28 6.92 -3.84
C ALA A 65 6.59 7.11 -3.07
N HIS A 66 7.59 7.69 -3.73
CA HIS A 66 8.91 7.98 -3.20
C HIS A 66 9.11 9.48 -3.03
N ALA A 67 9.88 9.83 -1.99
CA ALA A 67 10.35 11.19 -1.73
C ALA A 67 9.25 12.28 -1.91
N PRO A 68 8.15 12.22 -1.13
CA PRO A 68 7.11 13.23 -1.21
C PRO A 68 7.67 14.58 -0.77
N ARG A 69 7.73 15.52 -1.71
CA ARG A 69 8.14 16.91 -1.51
C ARG A 69 6.90 17.79 -1.48
N LYS A 70 6.57 18.31 -0.30
CA LYS A 70 5.45 19.24 -0.13
C LYS A 70 5.75 20.56 -0.84
N ILE A 71 4.82 20.99 -1.70
CA ILE A 71 4.90 22.29 -2.40
C ILE A 71 3.86 23.28 -1.85
N HIS A 72 2.71 22.79 -1.39
CA HIS A 72 1.66 23.62 -0.81
C HIS A 72 0.88 22.83 0.26
N GLN A 73 -0.11 23.47 0.91
CA GLN A 73 -0.88 22.86 2.01
C GLN A 73 -1.47 21.49 1.65
N TYR A 74 -2.02 21.35 0.45
CA TYR A 74 -2.61 20.10 -0.08
C TYR A 74 -1.86 19.51 -1.27
N SER A 75 -0.83 20.19 -1.78
CA SER A 75 -0.10 19.78 -2.98
C SER A 75 1.28 19.27 -2.64
N TYR A 76 1.63 18.11 -3.20
CA TYR A 76 2.92 17.48 -3.04
C TYR A 76 3.38 16.87 -4.37
N LEU A 77 4.69 16.91 -4.62
CA LEU A 77 5.33 16.19 -5.70
C LEU A 77 5.91 14.92 -5.13
N ALA A 78 5.64 13.78 -5.75
CA ALA A 78 6.27 12.51 -5.40
C ALA A 78 6.69 11.80 -6.68
N ARG A 79 7.72 10.96 -6.58
CA ARG A 79 8.09 10.05 -7.66
C ARG A 79 7.30 8.77 -7.49
N TYR A 80 6.58 8.35 -8.52
CA TYR A 80 5.76 7.14 -8.46
C TYR A 80 6.41 6.00 -9.23
N THR A 81 6.49 4.83 -8.60
CA THR A 81 6.96 3.58 -9.22
C THR A 81 5.81 2.59 -9.23
N VAL A 82 5.59 1.95 -10.37
CA VAL A 82 4.61 0.88 -10.50
C VAL A 82 5.32 -0.44 -10.30
N TYR A 83 4.84 -1.22 -9.34
CA TYR A 83 5.36 -2.56 -9.02
C TYR A 83 4.31 -3.61 -9.36
N ASP A 84 4.72 -4.68 -10.03
CA ASP A 84 3.83 -5.80 -10.36
C ASP A 84 3.87 -6.85 -9.24
N THR A 85 2.71 -7.21 -8.72
CA THR A 85 2.54 -8.16 -7.60
C THR A 85 2.36 -9.61 -8.07
N PHE A 86 2.28 -9.85 -9.37
CA PHE A 86 2.07 -11.17 -9.97
C PHE A 86 3.37 -11.85 -10.40
N THR A 87 4.45 -11.10 -10.60
CA THR A 87 5.72 -11.60 -11.16
C THR A 87 6.67 -12.23 -10.14
N THR A 88 6.20 -12.71 -8.99
CA THR A 88 7.05 -13.35 -7.95
C THR A 88 6.58 -14.75 -7.62
#